data_AF-A0A1Y5EKJ6-F1
#
_entry.id   AF-A0A1Y5EKJ6-F1
#
_cell.length_a   1.000
_cell.length_b   1.000
_cell.length_c   1.000
_cell.angle_alpha   90.00
_cell.angle_beta   90.00
_cell.angle_gamma   90.00
#
_symmetry.space_group_name_H-M   'P 1'
#
loop_
_entity.id
_entity.type
_entity.pdbx_description
1 polymer ?
#
loop_
_entity_poly.entity_id
_entity_poly.type
_entity_poly.pdbx_seq_one_letter_code
_entity_poly.pdbx_strand_id
1 'polypeptide(L)'
;MSHKIYIVTKDKYSGHQRTLGFFRFQNQDLYYDFGMLNGSHNSYHKDGSQWRTSLASEGRAKKESEHYPLAKFVGLFNLGTACISKNIVPKLPKAKKKYFNKYETYEIDLEFFPSDQINIVSELIEPEYEIPFPESEKYYPPEAVVEVFKYNKPWLILTILGHEHNLLIVPNGKTTIVNHYNERFTANKKGQSYSSEAYSGKAFDMYSKET
;
A
#
# COMPACT_ATOMS: atom_id res chain seq x y z
N MET A 1 -15.42 9.30 14.72
CA MET A 1 -16.03 8.38 13.74
C MET A 1 -14.94 7.46 13.20
N SER A 2 -15.21 6.17 12.99
CA SER A 2 -14.23 5.24 12.40
C SER A 2 -14.72 4.79 11.04
N HIS A 3 -13.92 5.02 10.00
CA HIS A 3 -14.21 4.58 8.63
C HIS A 3 -13.16 3.55 8.22
N LYS A 4 -13.59 2.41 7.67
CA LYS A 4 -12.69 1.34 7.24
C LYS A 4 -13.03 0.92 5.83
N ILE A 5 -12.00 0.84 4.99
CA ILE A 5 -12.04 0.47 3.59
C ILE A 5 -11.21 -0.80 3.44
N TYR A 6 -11.80 -1.84 2.86
CA TYR A 6 -11.09 -3.06 2.49
C TYR A 6 -10.78 -3.05 1.00
N ILE A 7 -9.54 -3.40 0.66
CA ILE A 7 -9.13 -3.60 -0.73
C ILE A 7 -9.11 -5.11 -0.97
N VAL A 8 -9.93 -5.58 -1.91
CA VAL A 8 -10.12 -7.01 -2.17
C VAL A 8 -9.99 -7.32 -3.65
N THR A 9 -9.75 -8.59 -3.98
CA THR A 9 -9.84 -9.05 -5.36
C THR A 9 -11.30 -9.07 -5.82
N LYS A 10 -11.54 -8.63 -7.05
CA LYS A 10 -12.82 -8.82 -7.74
C LYS A 10 -13.08 -10.31 -7.98
N ASP A 11 -12.10 -11.00 -8.54
CA ASP A 11 -12.17 -12.43 -8.81
C ASP A 11 -11.93 -13.30 -7.58
N LYS A 12 -12.36 -14.56 -7.69
CA LYS A 12 -12.23 -15.57 -6.64
C LYS A 12 -11.02 -16.45 -6.91
N TYR A 13 -10.15 -16.56 -5.91
CA TYR A 13 -8.99 -17.45 -5.93
C TYR A 13 -9.23 -18.58 -4.93
N SER A 14 -9.25 -19.82 -5.42
CA SER A 14 -9.66 -21.01 -4.64
C SER A 14 -11.04 -20.83 -3.98
N GLY A 15 -12.01 -20.32 -4.75
CA GLY A 15 -13.41 -20.15 -4.31
C GLY A 15 -13.70 -18.92 -3.44
N HIS A 16 -12.70 -18.07 -3.14
CA HIS A 16 -12.88 -16.90 -2.29
C HIS A 16 -12.21 -15.64 -2.86
N GLN A 17 -12.86 -14.48 -2.72
CA GLN A 17 -12.19 -13.20 -2.86
C GLN A 17 -11.13 -13.06 -1.76
N ARG A 18 -10.03 -12.38 -2.09
CA ARG A 18 -8.84 -12.26 -1.24
C ARG A 18 -8.67 -10.82 -0.80
N THR A 19 -8.22 -10.63 0.43
CA THR A 19 -7.96 -9.30 0.98
C THR A 19 -6.54 -8.89 0.63
N LEU A 20 -6.39 -7.82 -0.14
CA LEU A 20 -5.10 -7.27 -0.57
C LEU A 20 -4.55 -6.28 0.46
N GLY A 21 -5.45 -5.55 1.13
CA GLY A 21 -5.09 -4.57 2.13
C GLY A 21 -6.30 -3.89 2.75
N PHE A 22 -6.05 -2.88 3.57
CA PHE A 22 -7.10 -2.04 4.12
C PHE A 22 -6.57 -0.65 4.50
N PHE A 23 -7.50 0.28 4.64
CA PHE A 23 -7.32 1.56 5.31
C PHE A 23 -8.36 1.72 6.41
N ARG A 24 -7.99 2.37 7.50
CA ARG A 24 -8.90 2.68 8.59
C ARG A 24 -8.54 4.02 9.20
N PHE A 25 -9.46 4.97 9.07
CA PHE A 25 -9.42 6.17 9.88
C PHE A 25 -10.06 5.87 11.24
N GLN A 26 -9.34 6.18 12.32
CA GLN A 26 -9.81 6.01 13.68
C GLN A 26 -9.18 7.10 14.56
N ASN A 27 -10.01 7.88 15.25
CA ASN A 27 -9.55 8.90 16.20
C ASN A 27 -8.56 9.94 15.64
N GLN A 28 -8.70 10.32 14.36
CA GLN A 28 -7.78 11.19 13.62
C GLN A 28 -6.42 10.56 13.28
N ASP A 29 -6.28 9.25 13.49
CA ASP A 29 -5.16 8.46 13.02
C ASP A 29 -5.58 7.62 11.79
N LEU A 30 -4.60 7.30 10.94
CA LEU A 30 -4.76 6.41 9.80
C LEU A 30 -4.00 5.11 10.04
N TYR A 31 -4.71 3.99 10.01
CA TYR A 31 -4.13 2.64 10.04
C TYR A 31 -4.27 1.99 8.68
N TYR A 32 -3.22 1.34 8.18
CA TYR A 32 -3.24 0.74 6.86
C TYR A 32 -2.26 -0.42 6.73
N ASP A 33 -2.54 -1.35 5.83
CA ASP A 33 -1.64 -2.46 5.53
C ASP A 33 -1.91 -3.01 4.12
N PHE A 34 -0.84 -3.42 3.45
CA PHE A 34 -0.86 -4.02 2.12
C PHE A 34 0.10 -5.20 2.08
N GLY A 35 -0.34 -6.32 1.51
CA GLY A 35 0.41 -7.59 1.52
C GLY A 35 0.13 -8.47 2.74
N MET A 36 -0.57 -7.95 3.77
CA MET A 36 -1.21 -8.68 4.88
C MET A 36 -0.37 -9.81 5.50
N LEU A 37 0.85 -9.48 5.93
CA LEU A 37 1.57 -10.31 6.91
C LEU A 37 0.77 -10.34 8.21
N ASN A 38 0.35 -11.53 8.66
CA ASN A 38 -0.50 -11.67 9.86
C ASN A 38 0.02 -10.82 11.03
N GLY A 39 -0.84 -9.91 11.53
CA GLY A 39 -0.52 -9.02 12.66
C GLY A 39 0.23 -7.74 12.28
N SER A 40 0.58 -7.54 11.02
CA SER A 40 1.32 -6.37 10.57
C SER A 40 0.40 -5.24 10.11
N HIS A 41 0.77 -4.00 10.41
CA HIS A 41 0.14 -2.80 9.89
C HIS A 41 1.02 -1.57 10.11
N ASN A 42 0.79 -0.55 9.31
CA ASN A 42 1.29 0.80 9.52
C ASN A 42 0.23 1.66 10.20
N SER A 43 0.68 2.68 10.90
CA SER A 43 -0.18 3.74 11.42
C SER A 43 0.50 5.09 11.30
N TYR A 44 -0.26 6.08 10.85
CA TYR A 44 0.13 7.48 10.78
C TYR A 44 -0.81 8.27 11.69
N HIS A 45 -0.23 8.81 12.75
CA HIS A 45 -0.98 9.40 13.86
C HIS A 45 -1.17 10.90 13.67
N LYS A 46 -2.17 11.44 14.37
CA LYS A 46 -2.50 12.87 14.41
C LYS A 46 -1.32 13.78 14.72
N ASP A 47 -0.32 13.29 15.44
CA ASP A 47 0.86 14.03 15.89
C ASP A 47 2.00 14.04 14.87
N GLY A 48 1.86 13.30 13.77
CA GLY A 48 2.91 13.20 12.74
C GLY A 48 3.70 11.90 12.80
N SER A 49 3.57 11.13 13.88
CA SER A 49 4.36 9.92 14.06
C SER A 49 3.85 8.77 13.18
N GLN A 50 4.79 8.06 12.57
CA GLN A 50 4.51 6.85 11.81
C GLN A 50 5.11 5.64 12.51
N TRP A 51 4.29 4.61 12.64
CA TRP A 51 4.64 3.39 13.35
C TRP A 51 4.32 2.18 12.50
N ARG A 52 5.20 1.18 12.57
CA ARG A 52 5.01 -0.15 12.00
C ARG A 52 4.86 -1.16 13.13
N THR A 53 3.83 -1.99 13.03
CA THR A 53 3.76 -3.26 13.76
C THR A 53 3.99 -4.36 12.74
N SER A 54 4.87 -5.31 13.00
CA SER A 54 5.07 -6.45 12.10
C SER A 54 5.61 -7.68 12.81
N LEU A 55 5.72 -8.79 12.07
CA LEU A 55 6.37 -10.00 12.57
C LEU A 55 7.85 -9.78 12.90
N ALA A 56 8.53 -8.88 12.19
CA ALA A 56 9.93 -8.52 12.47
C ALA A 56 10.08 -7.81 13.82
N SER A 57 9.06 -7.06 14.24
CA SER A 57 8.99 -6.45 15.57
C SER A 57 8.28 -7.31 16.61
N GLU A 58 8.03 -8.59 16.31
CA GLU A 58 7.29 -9.54 17.18
C GLU A 58 5.92 -9.00 17.61
N GLY A 59 5.25 -8.27 16.72
CA GLY A 59 3.95 -7.65 16.98
C GLY A 59 3.99 -6.41 17.87
N ARG A 60 5.18 -5.87 18.18
CA ARG A 60 5.32 -4.61 18.91
C ARG A 60 5.35 -3.43 17.94
N ALA A 61 4.65 -2.35 18.27
CA ALA A 61 4.72 -1.13 17.48
C ALA A 61 6.12 -0.51 17.62
N LYS A 62 6.77 -0.26 16.49
CA LYS A 62 8.03 0.48 16.41
C LYS A 62 7.81 1.76 15.62
N LYS A 63 8.33 2.86 16.13
CA LYS A 63 8.31 4.14 15.42
C LYS A 63 9.30 4.08 14.28
N GLU A 64 8.83 4.35 13.07
CA GLU A 64 9.64 4.35 11.85
C GLU A 64 10.14 5.76 11.53
N SER A 65 9.28 6.75 11.70
CA SER A 65 9.58 8.13 11.31
C SER A 65 8.66 9.16 11.97
N GLU A 66 9.03 10.43 11.82
CA GLU A 66 8.19 11.58 12.14
C GLU A 66 7.95 12.39 10.86
N HIS A 67 6.69 12.77 10.65
CA HIS A 67 6.22 13.54 9.51
C HIS A 67 5.34 14.69 9.97
N TYR A 68 4.78 15.45 9.04
CA TYR A 68 3.81 16.49 9.36
C TYR A 68 2.59 15.90 10.09
N PRO A 69 2.03 16.58 11.11
CA PRO A 69 0.85 16.09 11.82
C PRO A 69 -0.32 15.85 10.89
N LEU A 70 -0.97 14.67 10.96
CA LEU A 70 -2.12 14.36 10.09
C LEU A 70 -3.28 15.37 10.28
N ALA A 71 -3.43 15.89 11.51
CA ALA A 71 -4.42 16.92 11.83
C ALA A 71 -4.14 18.30 11.20
N LYS A 72 -2.92 18.54 10.71
CA LYS A 72 -2.48 19.79 10.07
C LYS A 72 -1.86 19.52 8.69
N PHE A 73 -2.17 18.37 8.09
CA PHE A 73 -1.55 17.93 6.87
C PHE A 73 -1.95 18.84 5.71
N VAL A 74 -0.95 19.41 5.02
CA VAL A 74 -1.12 20.17 3.79
C VAL A 74 -0.02 19.73 2.83
N GLY A 75 -0.35 18.87 1.87
CA GLY A 75 0.66 18.36 0.95
C GLY A 75 0.27 17.09 0.20
N LEU A 76 1.30 16.46 -0.34
CA LEU A 76 1.28 15.09 -0.87
C LEU A 76 2.26 14.25 -0.05
N PHE A 77 1.83 13.06 0.39
CA PHE A 77 2.67 12.16 1.17
C PHE A 77 2.48 10.72 0.74
N ASN A 78 3.58 10.04 0.42
CA ASN A 78 3.58 8.65 0.01
C ASN A 78 3.58 7.77 1.28
N LEU A 79 2.52 6.98 1.46
CA LEU A 79 2.36 6.04 2.58
C LEU A 79 3.14 4.74 2.37
N GLY A 80 3.54 4.47 1.14
CA GLY A 80 4.34 3.32 0.75
C GLY A 80 3.85 2.69 -0.55
N THR A 81 4.72 1.85 -1.11
CA THR A 81 4.42 0.99 -2.26
C THR A 81 4.56 -0.46 -1.84
N ALA A 82 3.49 -1.24 -1.99
CA ALA A 82 3.54 -2.69 -1.80
C ALA A 82 3.69 -3.39 -3.14
N CYS A 83 4.52 -4.43 -3.20
CA CYS A 83 4.62 -5.31 -4.36
C CYS A 83 3.98 -6.66 -4.03
N ILE A 84 3.02 -7.10 -4.84
CA ILE A 84 2.29 -8.36 -4.67
C ILE A 84 2.44 -9.17 -5.95
N SER A 85 2.97 -10.37 -5.79
CA SER A 85 2.99 -11.35 -6.87
C SER A 85 1.62 -12.04 -6.98
N LYS A 86 1.06 -12.15 -8.19
CA LYS A 86 -0.26 -12.78 -8.39
C LYS A 86 -0.28 -14.23 -7.92
N ASN A 87 0.84 -14.93 -7.98
CA ASN A 87 0.97 -16.31 -7.49
C ASN A 87 0.72 -16.48 -5.97
N ILE A 88 0.90 -15.43 -5.15
CA ILE A 88 0.62 -15.48 -3.71
C ILE A 88 -0.82 -15.08 -3.37
N VAL A 89 -1.57 -14.50 -4.31
CA VAL A 89 -2.96 -14.05 -4.08
C VAL A 89 -3.86 -15.16 -3.54
N PRO A 90 -3.82 -16.42 -4.04
CA PRO A 90 -4.59 -17.52 -3.47
C PRO A 90 -4.26 -17.83 -2.00
N LYS A 91 -3.07 -17.45 -1.52
CA LYS A 91 -2.61 -17.64 -0.14
C LYS A 91 -2.99 -16.48 0.79
N LEU A 92 -3.40 -15.34 0.24
CA LEU A 92 -3.80 -14.17 1.03
C LEU A 92 -5.08 -14.43 1.85
N PRO A 93 -5.31 -13.66 2.93
CA PRO A 93 -6.49 -13.83 3.78
C PRO A 93 -7.80 -13.74 2.98
N LYS A 94 -8.72 -14.68 3.23
CA LYS A 94 -10.05 -14.67 2.64
C LYS A 94 -10.81 -13.41 3.06
N ALA A 95 -11.44 -12.73 2.10
CA ALA A 95 -12.39 -11.67 2.40
C ALA A 95 -13.57 -12.27 3.19
N LYS A 96 -13.93 -11.62 4.29
CA LYS A 96 -15.00 -12.09 5.18
C LYS A 96 -16.31 -11.44 4.75
N LYS A 97 -17.44 -12.15 4.87
CA LYS A 97 -18.79 -11.61 4.58
C LYS A 97 -19.06 -10.28 5.30
N LYS A 98 -18.56 -10.14 6.53
CA LYS A 98 -18.69 -8.88 7.31
C LYS A 98 -17.99 -7.67 6.67
N TYR A 99 -17.03 -7.87 5.76
CA TYR A 99 -16.34 -6.79 5.06
C TYR A 99 -17.34 -6.06 4.16
N PHE A 100 -17.97 -6.79 3.24
CA PHE A 100 -18.99 -6.28 2.32
C PHE A 100 -20.25 -5.72 3.01
N ASN A 101 -20.65 -6.28 4.15
CA ASN A 101 -21.90 -5.87 4.82
C ASN A 101 -21.75 -4.66 5.74
N LYS A 102 -20.55 -4.42 6.29
CA LYS A 102 -20.34 -3.43 7.36
C LYS A 102 -19.39 -2.31 6.95
N TYR A 103 -18.49 -2.59 6.03
CA TYR A 103 -17.41 -1.71 5.66
C TYR A 103 -17.47 -1.45 4.16
N GLU A 104 -16.81 -0.39 3.75
CA GLU A 104 -16.60 -0.14 2.34
C GLU A 104 -15.58 -1.14 1.79
N THR A 105 -15.83 -1.60 0.57
CA THR A 105 -14.97 -2.56 -0.10
C THR A 105 -14.70 -2.06 -1.51
N TYR A 106 -13.42 -1.90 -1.85
CA TYR A 106 -12.96 -1.60 -3.20
C TYR A 106 -12.41 -2.87 -3.84
N GLU A 107 -13.01 -3.27 -4.96
CA GLU A 107 -12.65 -4.49 -5.67
C GLU A 107 -11.66 -4.18 -6.80
N ILE A 108 -10.55 -4.90 -6.83
CA ILE A 108 -9.52 -4.80 -7.86
C ILE A 108 -9.60 -6.03 -8.77
N ASP A 109 -9.78 -5.79 -10.06
CA ASP A 109 -9.63 -6.79 -11.11
C ASP A 109 -8.14 -7.02 -11.38
N LEU A 110 -7.59 -8.11 -10.84
CA LEU A 110 -6.16 -8.41 -11.04
C LEU A 110 -5.88 -8.99 -12.42
N GLU A 111 -6.88 -9.60 -13.07
CA GLU A 111 -6.73 -10.22 -14.39
C GLU A 111 -6.66 -9.17 -15.50
N PHE A 112 -7.15 -7.94 -15.24
CA PHE A 112 -6.96 -6.79 -16.12
C PHE A 112 -5.48 -6.44 -16.37
N PHE A 113 -4.60 -6.66 -15.38
CA PHE A 113 -3.19 -6.27 -15.48
C PHE A 113 -2.35 -7.38 -16.14
N PRO A 114 -1.46 -7.08 -17.10
CA PRO A 114 -0.71 -8.11 -17.81
C PRO A 114 0.47 -8.69 -17.02
N SER A 115 1.06 -7.93 -16.09
CA SER A 115 2.21 -8.43 -15.32
C SER A 115 1.78 -9.43 -14.25
N ASP A 116 2.67 -10.38 -13.95
CA ASP A 116 2.57 -11.27 -12.80
C ASP A 116 2.77 -10.54 -11.46
N GLN A 117 3.27 -9.31 -11.49
CA GLN A 117 3.47 -8.46 -10.32
C GLN A 117 2.54 -7.27 -10.36
N ILE A 118 2.04 -6.88 -9.19
CA ILE A 118 1.24 -5.68 -9.00
C ILE A 118 1.94 -4.81 -7.97
N ASN A 119 2.09 -3.52 -8.27
CA ASN A 119 2.44 -2.53 -7.26
C ASN A 119 1.19 -1.77 -6.83
N ILE A 120 1.03 -1.65 -5.52
CA ILE A 120 -0.03 -0.86 -4.88
C ILE A 120 0.66 0.33 -4.23
N VAL A 121 0.52 1.50 -4.83
CA VAL A 121 1.02 2.77 -4.31
C VAL A 121 -0.09 3.45 -3.53
N SER A 122 0.19 3.85 -2.30
CA SER A 122 -0.77 4.56 -1.44
C SER A 122 -0.25 5.95 -1.10
N GLU A 123 -1.09 6.96 -1.26
CA GLU A 123 -0.72 8.36 -1.01
C GLU A 123 -1.81 9.09 -0.20
N LEU A 124 -1.40 10.12 0.52
CA LEU A 124 -2.29 11.15 1.07
C LEU A 124 -2.13 12.43 0.30
N ILE A 125 -3.23 13.09 -0.04
CA ILE A 125 -3.24 14.41 -0.65
C ILE A 125 -4.24 15.32 0.07
N GLU A 126 -3.82 16.53 0.41
CA GLU A 126 -4.76 17.56 0.86
C GLU A 126 -5.60 18.01 -0.34
N PRO A 127 -6.94 18.15 -0.21
CA PRO A 127 -7.77 18.61 -1.31
C PRO A 127 -7.27 19.95 -1.86
N GLU A 128 -7.24 20.07 -3.18
CA GLU A 128 -6.78 21.28 -3.90
C GLU A 128 -5.28 21.59 -3.72
N TYR A 129 -4.50 20.71 -3.09
CA TYR A 129 -3.05 20.88 -3.02
C TYR A 129 -2.43 20.81 -4.42
N GLU A 130 -1.74 21.89 -4.80
CA GLU A 130 -0.96 21.92 -6.02
C GLU A 130 0.37 21.18 -5.80
N ILE A 131 0.53 20.05 -6.49
CA ILE A 131 1.76 19.25 -6.42
C ILE A 131 2.90 20.09 -7.02
N PRO A 132 3.99 20.38 -6.26
CA PRO A 132 5.04 21.31 -6.67
C PRO A 132 6.07 20.65 -7.59
N PHE A 133 5.61 19.88 -8.57
CA PHE A 133 6.45 19.29 -9.63
C PHE A 133 6.12 19.92 -10.98
N PRO A 134 7.01 19.85 -11.98
CA PRO A 134 6.64 20.13 -13.36
C PRO A 134 5.47 19.25 -13.81
N GLU A 135 4.63 19.71 -14.74
CA GLU A 135 3.43 18.97 -15.15
C GLU A 135 3.75 17.55 -15.67
N SER A 136 4.86 17.39 -16.40
CA SER A 136 5.39 16.09 -16.86
C SER A 136 5.65 15.10 -15.73
N GLU A 137 5.94 15.59 -14.53
CA GLU A 137 6.31 14.80 -13.36
C GLU A 137 5.11 14.51 -12.43
N LYS A 138 3.92 15.06 -12.74
CA LYS A 138 2.69 14.85 -11.95
C LYS A 138 1.83 13.70 -12.47
N TYR A 139 2.00 13.32 -13.73
CA TYR A 139 1.14 12.35 -14.41
C TYR A 139 1.17 10.99 -13.70
N TYR A 140 0.00 10.37 -13.60
CA TYR A 140 -0.08 8.96 -13.25
C TYR A 140 0.58 8.12 -14.34
N PRO A 141 1.22 7.00 -14.00
CA PRO A 141 1.75 6.10 -15.02
C PRO A 141 0.61 5.64 -15.95
N PRO A 142 0.87 5.45 -17.26
CA PRO A 142 -0.08 4.90 -18.19
C PRO A 142 -0.65 3.59 -17.69
N GLU A 143 -1.93 3.34 -17.96
CA GLU A 143 -2.61 2.08 -17.65
C GLU A 143 -2.71 1.78 -16.13
N ALA A 144 -2.35 2.75 -15.29
CA ALA A 144 -2.58 2.70 -13.86
C ALA A 144 -4.08 2.81 -13.56
N VAL A 145 -4.55 2.02 -12.60
CA VAL A 145 -5.88 2.21 -12.02
C VAL A 145 -5.73 3.09 -10.78
N VAL A 146 -6.44 4.21 -10.76
CA VAL A 146 -6.36 5.20 -9.68
C VAL A 146 -7.73 5.35 -9.04
N GLU A 147 -7.79 5.19 -7.72
CA GLU A 147 -8.98 5.44 -6.92
C GLU A 147 -8.69 6.49 -5.84
N VAL A 148 -9.64 7.42 -5.64
CA VAL A 148 -9.48 8.53 -4.68
C VAL A 148 -10.62 8.49 -3.67
N PHE A 149 -10.29 8.11 -2.43
CA PHE A 149 -11.24 8.04 -1.33
C PHE A 149 -11.37 9.40 -0.63
N LYS A 150 -12.49 10.08 -0.85
CA LYS A 150 -12.73 11.47 -0.41
C LYS A 150 -13.51 11.59 0.90
N TYR A 151 -13.33 10.65 1.83
CA TYR A 151 -14.12 10.57 3.07
C TYR A 151 -13.68 11.51 4.19
N ASN A 152 -12.37 11.72 4.32
CA ASN A 152 -11.76 12.61 5.31
C ASN A 152 -10.69 13.46 4.63
N LYS A 153 -10.29 14.56 5.26
CA LYS A 153 -9.06 15.26 4.88
C LYS A 153 -7.90 14.78 5.76
N PRO A 154 -6.71 14.50 5.18
CA PRO A 154 -6.42 14.46 3.74
C PRO A 154 -7.10 13.29 3.01
N TRP A 155 -7.30 13.44 1.70
CA TRP A 155 -7.80 12.37 0.82
C TRP A 155 -6.77 11.27 0.67
N LEU A 156 -7.25 10.05 0.51
CA LEU A 156 -6.43 8.88 0.28
C LEU A 156 -6.49 8.51 -1.21
N ILE A 157 -5.33 8.29 -1.82
CA ILE A 157 -5.21 7.82 -3.20
C ILE A 157 -4.62 6.42 -3.20
N LEU A 158 -5.22 5.54 -3.97
CA LEU A 158 -4.70 4.21 -4.27
C LEU A 158 -4.40 4.14 -5.77
N THR A 159 -3.14 3.90 -6.12
CA THR A 159 -2.70 3.70 -7.51
C THR A 159 -2.21 2.28 -7.67
N ILE A 160 -2.80 1.55 -8.61
CA ILE A 160 -2.44 0.17 -8.94
C ILE A 160 -1.69 0.15 -10.26
N LEU A 161 -0.48 -0.43 -10.23
CA LEU A 161 0.42 -0.57 -11.37
C LEU A 161 0.62 -2.06 -11.63
N GLY A 162 0.45 -2.49 -12.87
CA GLY A 162 0.51 -3.91 -13.23
C GLY A 162 0.99 -4.16 -14.65
N HIS A 163 1.62 -3.16 -15.27
CA HIS A 163 2.27 -3.29 -16.58
C HIS A 163 3.77 -3.21 -16.36
N GLU A 164 4.56 -4.06 -17.02
CA GLU A 164 5.99 -4.22 -16.68
C GLU A 164 6.78 -2.91 -16.72
N HIS A 165 6.44 -2.01 -17.64
CA HIS A 165 7.11 -0.71 -17.81
C HIS A 165 6.71 0.34 -16.76
N ASN A 166 5.65 0.11 -15.98
CA ASN A 166 5.20 1.03 -14.94
C ASN A 166 5.41 0.49 -13.52
N LEU A 167 5.95 -0.71 -13.35
CA LEU A 167 6.28 -1.26 -12.03
C LEU A 167 7.44 -0.47 -11.39
N LEU A 168 7.19 0.05 -10.19
CA LEU A 168 8.16 0.71 -9.33
C LEU A 168 9.01 -0.28 -8.53
N ILE A 169 8.46 -1.44 -8.20
CA ILE A 169 9.12 -2.49 -7.43
C ILE A 169 8.96 -3.79 -8.21
N VAL A 170 10.09 -4.39 -8.61
CA VAL A 170 10.13 -5.64 -9.36
C VAL A 170 11.01 -6.65 -8.61
N PRO A 171 10.46 -7.76 -8.11
CA PRO A 171 11.26 -8.85 -7.55
C PRO A 171 12.20 -9.44 -8.61
N ASN A 172 13.46 -9.65 -8.25
CA ASN A 172 14.46 -10.30 -9.10
C ASN A 172 15.18 -11.40 -8.31
N GLY A 173 14.58 -12.60 -8.28
CA GLY A 173 15.07 -13.70 -7.47
C GLY A 173 15.10 -13.35 -5.97
N LYS A 174 16.31 -13.26 -5.39
CA LYS A 174 16.51 -12.91 -3.97
C LYS A 174 16.65 -11.41 -3.72
N THR A 175 16.58 -10.58 -4.74
CA THR A 175 16.69 -9.12 -4.61
C THR A 175 15.45 -8.44 -5.18
N THR A 176 15.43 -7.12 -5.08
CA THR A 176 14.35 -6.28 -5.60
C THR A 176 14.97 -5.15 -6.40
N ILE A 177 14.45 -4.93 -7.60
CA ILE A 177 14.76 -3.76 -8.41
C ILE A 177 13.74 -2.68 -8.06
N VAL A 178 14.24 -1.48 -7.80
CA VAL A 178 13.44 -0.28 -7.57
C VAL A 178 13.58 0.64 -8.77
N ASN A 179 12.44 1.04 -9.35
CA ASN A 179 12.36 1.85 -10.54
C ASN A 179 11.79 3.24 -10.21
N HIS A 180 12.01 4.16 -11.15
CA HIS A 180 11.49 5.51 -11.14
C HIS A 180 10.71 5.72 -12.44
N TYR A 181 9.45 6.11 -12.33
CA TYR A 181 8.68 6.53 -13.50
C TYR A 181 8.77 8.04 -13.68
N ASN A 182 8.50 8.80 -12.62
CA ASN A 182 8.65 10.26 -12.54
C ASN A 182 8.87 10.69 -11.08
N GLU A 183 9.02 11.99 -10.81
CA GLU A 183 9.28 12.49 -9.44
C GLU A 183 8.17 12.12 -8.43
N ARG A 184 6.93 12.03 -8.89
CA ARG A 184 5.81 11.58 -8.05
C ARG A 184 5.86 10.08 -7.79
N PHE A 185 6.09 9.29 -8.84
CA PHE A 185 6.08 7.83 -8.82
C PHE A 185 7.50 7.28 -8.87
N THR A 186 8.10 7.24 -7.69
CA THR A 186 9.39 6.60 -7.44
C THR A 186 9.27 5.60 -6.29
N ALA A 187 9.89 4.43 -6.42
CA ALA A 187 10.01 3.48 -5.31
C ALA A 187 10.96 3.97 -4.22
N ASN A 188 11.97 4.79 -4.55
CA ASN A 188 12.90 5.38 -3.60
C ASN A 188 13.19 6.85 -3.91
N LYS A 189 12.86 7.75 -2.99
CA LYS A 189 13.31 9.14 -3.11
C LYS A 189 14.80 9.24 -2.80
N LYS A 190 15.48 10.20 -3.45
CA LYS A 190 16.91 10.46 -3.22
C LYS A 190 17.17 10.70 -1.73
N GLY A 191 18.08 9.92 -1.15
CA GLY A 191 18.45 9.99 0.27
C GLY A 191 17.51 9.27 1.24
N GLN A 192 16.49 8.54 0.76
CA GLN A 192 15.64 7.69 1.60
C GLN A 192 16.09 6.23 1.53
N SER A 193 16.24 5.60 2.70
CA SER A 193 16.49 4.16 2.83
C SER A 193 15.16 3.43 2.93
N TYR A 194 14.99 2.35 2.16
CA TYR A 194 13.83 1.47 2.23
C TYR A 194 14.23 0.14 2.84
N SER A 195 13.45 -0.34 3.81
CA SER A 195 13.56 -1.68 4.35
C SER A 195 12.54 -2.59 3.68
N SER A 196 12.94 -3.81 3.34
CA SER A 196 12.03 -4.84 2.85
C SER A 196 11.89 -5.93 3.91
N GLU A 197 10.69 -6.06 4.49
CA GLU A 197 10.41 -7.06 5.51
C GLU A 197 10.53 -8.49 4.96
N ALA A 198 10.31 -8.68 3.65
CA ALA A 198 10.46 -9.97 2.97
C ALA A 198 11.88 -10.57 3.13
N TYR A 199 12.88 -9.73 3.40
CA TYR A 199 14.28 -10.14 3.56
C TYR A 199 14.81 -9.97 4.99
N SER A 200 13.92 -9.86 6.00
CA SER A 200 14.34 -9.66 7.39
C SER A 200 13.66 -10.62 8.38
N GLY A 201 14.47 -11.20 9.27
CA GLY A 201 14.02 -11.96 10.44
C GLY A 201 13.06 -13.12 10.12
N LYS A 202 12.10 -13.35 11.03
CA LYS A 202 11.10 -14.44 10.93
C LYS A 202 10.22 -14.36 9.67
N ALA A 203 10.07 -13.18 9.07
CA ALA A 203 9.36 -13.03 7.80
C ALA A 203 10.12 -13.71 6.66
N PHE A 204 11.44 -13.46 6.52
CA PHE A 204 12.27 -14.16 5.54
C PHE A 204 12.20 -15.69 5.70
N ASP A 205 12.23 -16.20 6.92
CA ASP A 205 12.17 -17.65 7.19
C ASP A 205 10.84 -18.29 6.76
N MET A 206 9.72 -17.55 6.85
CA MET A 206 8.42 -18.04 6.40
C MET A 206 8.32 -18.08 4.87
N TYR A 207 8.97 -17.16 4.16
CA TYR A 207 8.86 -17.06 2.70
C TYR A 207 9.99 -17.76 1.93
N SER A 208 11.19 -17.89 2.51
CA SER A 208 12.33 -18.58 1.88
C SER A 208 12.22 -20.11 1.90
N LYS A 209 11.34 -20.67 2.74
CA LYS A 209 11.07 -22.11 2.79
C LYS A 209 10.00 -22.58 1.80
N GLU A 210 9.35 -21.66 1.09
CA GLU A 210 8.31 -21.97 0.10
C GLU A 210 8.75 -21.78 -1.37
N THR A 211 10.04 -21.51 -1.63
CA THR A 211 10.65 -21.48 -2.97
C THR A 211 11.54 -22.68 -3.23
#